data_AF-A0A9E3J4Z7-F1
#
_entry.id   AF-A0A9E3J4Z7-F1
#
_cell.length_a   1.000
_cell.length_b   1.000
_cell.length_c   1.000
_cell.angle_alpha   90.00
_cell.angle_beta   90.00
_cell.angle_gamma   90.00
#
_symmetry.space_group_name_H-M   'P 1'
#
loop_
_entity.id
_entity.type
_entity.pdbx_description
1 polymer ?
#
loop_
_entity_poly.entity_id
_entity_poly.type
_entity_poly.pdbx_seq_one_letter_code
_entity_poly.pdbx_strand_id
1 'polypeptide(L)'
;MRRRRLRTALTTLALAAATLVTLPAAAPPPTGSPNGPSPGRDWSVAMVESTMARYTPTSIGGWSYPVGLYLYGQYLAYERTHDTRYLTYIKDYVDRFVKSDGSIGQSFNSLDSMQAGRLL
;
A
#
# COMPACT_ATOMS: atom_id res chain seq x y z
N MET A 1 18.85 55.64 77.31
CA MET A 1 18.32 55.28 75.97
C MET A 1 16.83 54.97 76.12
N ARG A 2 15.96 55.97 75.94
CA ARG A 2 15.06 56.28 74.80
C ARG A 2 13.79 55.40 74.73
N ARG A 3 12.64 56.08 74.65
CA ARG A 3 11.28 55.69 75.06
C ARG A 3 10.47 54.93 73.99
N ARG A 4 9.49 54.14 74.48
CA ARG A 4 8.12 53.80 73.98
C ARG A 4 7.72 54.18 72.53
N ARG A 5 6.95 53.29 71.87
CA ARG A 5 5.47 53.36 71.70
C ARG A 5 4.93 52.25 70.77
N LEU A 6 3.78 51.66 71.13
CA LEU A 6 2.87 50.89 70.24
C LEU A 6 2.21 51.81 69.21
N ARG A 7 2.02 51.34 67.96
CA ARG A 7 0.89 51.63 67.04
C ARG A 7 0.79 50.51 65.99
N THR A 8 -0.27 49.69 65.99
CA THR A 8 -1.52 49.79 65.19
C THR A 8 -1.40 49.21 63.78
N ALA A 9 -2.37 48.36 63.47
CA ALA A 9 -2.55 47.50 62.31
C ALA A 9 -2.51 48.16 60.92
N LEU A 10 -2.17 47.36 59.91
CA LEU A 10 -2.68 47.52 58.55
C LEU A 10 -2.90 46.14 57.93
N THR A 11 -4.18 45.84 57.75
CA THR A 11 -4.75 44.82 56.88
C THR A 11 -4.34 45.07 55.43
N THR A 12 -3.78 44.07 54.75
CA THR A 12 -3.63 44.06 53.28
C THR A 12 -4.29 42.81 52.70
N LEU A 13 -5.52 43.03 52.24
CA LEU A 13 -6.19 42.49 51.06
C LEU A 13 -5.53 41.26 50.39
N ALA A 14 -6.20 40.11 50.49
CA ALA A 14 -5.93 38.96 49.64
C ALA A 14 -6.44 39.26 48.22
N LEU A 15 -5.53 39.43 47.27
CA LEU A 15 -5.85 39.54 45.85
C LEU A 15 -6.05 38.11 45.32
N ALA A 16 -7.29 37.65 45.24
CA ALA A 16 -7.63 36.40 44.57
C ALA A 16 -7.44 36.58 43.06
N ALA A 17 -6.33 36.12 42.52
CA ALA A 17 -6.15 35.98 41.09
C ALA A 17 -7.10 34.89 40.59
N ALA A 18 -8.20 35.28 39.95
CA ALA A 18 -9.03 34.36 39.19
C ALA A 18 -8.23 33.90 37.96
N THR A 19 -7.60 32.73 38.05
CA THR A 19 -7.03 32.07 36.89
C THR A 19 -8.18 31.67 35.97
N LEU A 20 -8.29 32.30 34.80
CA LEU A 20 -9.13 31.79 33.72
C LEU A 20 -8.62 30.39 33.37
N VAL A 21 -9.39 29.36 33.73
CA VAL A 21 -9.20 28.03 33.17
C VAL A 21 -9.63 28.12 31.70
N THR A 22 -8.66 28.12 30.80
CA THR A 22 -8.93 27.85 29.39
C THR A 22 -9.35 26.39 29.28
N LEU A 23 -10.65 26.16 29.10
CA LEU A 23 -11.14 24.84 28.72
C LEU A 23 -10.49 24.49 27.37
N PRO A 24 -9.87 23.31 27.21
CA PRO A 24 -9.42 22.87 25.91
C PRO A 24 -10.64 22.81 24.99
N ALA A 25 -10.55 23.47 23.84
CA ALA A 25 -11.52 23.29 22.77
C ALA A 25 -11.58 21.79 22.48
N ALA A 26 -12.76 21.19 22.70
CA ALA A 26 -12.98 19.80 22.38
C ALA A 26 -12.61 19.60 20.90
N ALA A 27 -11.59 18.77 20.65
CA ALA A 27 -11.26 18.37 19.29
C ALA A 27 -12.55 17.81 18.66
N PRO A 28 -12.88 18.20 17.42
CA PRO A 28 -14.03 17.62 16.73
C PRO A 28 -13.87 16.10 16.78
N PRO A 29 -14.95 15.34 17.03
CA PRO A 29 -14.87 13.89 16.98
C PRO A 29 -14.28 13.49 15.63
N PRO A 30 -13.43 12.44 15.58
CA PRO A 30 -12.92 11.96 14.31
C PRO A 30 -14.11 11.72 13.38
N THR A 31 -14.15 12.44 12.26
CA THR A 31 -15.22 12.35 11.25
C THR A 31 -15.15 11.04 10.43
N GLY A 32 -14.35 10.07 10.88
CA GLY A 32 -14.29 8.73 10.32
C GLY A 32 -15.11 7.77 11.17
N SER A 33 -16.17 7.21 10.59
CA SER A 33 -16.81 6.01 11.12
C SER A 33 -15.74 4.93 11.35
N PRO A 34 -15.70 4.25 12.51
CA PRO A 34 -14.81 3.10 12.74
C PRO A 34 -15.15 1.89 11.85
N ASN A 35 -16.23 2.01 11.06
CA ASN A 35 -16.78 0.99 10.17
C ASN A 35 -16.61 1.34 8.68
N GLY A 36 -15.69 2.23 8.31
CA GLY A 36 -15.26 2.30 6.91
C GLY A 36 -14.81 0.89 6.46
N PRO A 37 -15.16 0.41 5.25
CA PRO A 37 -14.75 -0.93 4.83
C PRO A 37 -13.23 -1.01 4.97
N SER A 38 -12.76 -1.85 5.90
CA SER A 38 -11.37 -2.31 5.88
C SER A 38 -11.14 -2.79 4.46
N PRO A 39 -10.03 -2.42 3.78
CA PRO A 39 -9.77 -2.94 2.46
C PRO A 39 -9.89 -4.45 2.56
N GLY A 40 -10.93 -5.01 1.92
CA GLY A 40 -11.10 -6.45 1.86
C GLY A 40 -9.83 -7.06 1.28
N ARG A 41 -9.57 -8.34 1.56
CA ARG A 41 -8.40 -9.02 0.97
C ARG A 41 -8.33 -8.75 -0.53
N ASP A 42 -7.19 -8.25 -0.97
CA ASP A 42 -6.91 -8.03 -2.39
C ASP A 42 -6.70 -9.38 -3.08
N TRP A 43 -7.77 -9.89 -3.70
CA TRP A 43 -7.75 -11.21 -4.33
C TRP A 43 -6.86 -11.28 -5.57
N SER A 44 -6.69 -10.17 -6.29
CA SER A 44 -5.78 -10.12 -7.44
C SER A 44 -4.34 -10.31 -6.98
N VAL A 45 -3.93 -9.58 -5.94
CA VAL A 45 -2.61 -9.76 -5.32
C VAL A 45 -2.47 -11.15 -4.73
N ALA A 46 -3.47 -11.64 -3.99
CA ALA A 46 -3.41 -12.96 -3.37
C ALA A 46 -3.26 -14.10 -4.41
N MET A 47 -3.92 -14.00 -5.57
CA MET A 47 -3.75 -14.97 -6.66
C MET A 47 -2.36 -14.89 -7.30
N VAL A 48 -1.83 -13.69 -7.52
CA VAL A 48 -0.47 -13.52 -8.06
C VAL A 48 0.57 -14.11 -7.13
N GLU A 49 0.54 -13.73 -5.85
CA GLU A 49 1.46 -14.26 -4.83
C GLU A 49 1.35 -15.78 -4.70
N SER A 50 0.13 -16.31 -4.69
CA SER A 50 -0.14 -17.74 -4.65
C SER A 50 0.52 -18.48 -5.82
N THR A 51 0.45 -17.95 -7.04
CA THR A 51 1.09 -18.58 -8.21
C THR A 51 2.61 -18.44 -8.16
N MET A 52 3.14 -17.25 -7.86
CA MET A 52 4.59 -17.01 -7.79
C MET A 52 5.27 -17.83 -6.69
N ALA A 53 4.53 -18.17 -5.62
CA ALA A 53 5.02 -19.08 -4.59
C ALA A 53 5.11 -20.55 -5.06
N ARG A 54 4.35 -20.95 -6.08
CA ARG A 54 4.28 -22.34 -6.58
C ARG A 54 5.06 -22.58 -7.87
N TYR A 55 5.19 -21.55 -8.69
CA TYR A 55 5.76 -21.66 -10.03
C TYR A 55 6.76 -20.54 -10.27
N THR A 56 7.87 -20.89 -10.88
CA THR A 56 8.87 -19.96 -11.41
C THR A 56 8.54 -19.63 -12.86
N PRO A 57 9.15 -18.58 -13.45
CA PRO A 57 8.97 -18.29 -14.86
C PRO A 57 9.30 -19.48 -15.75
N THR A 58 10.18 -20.40 -15.36
CA THR A 58 10.51 -21.62 -16.12
C THR A 58 9.57 -22.80 -15.88
N SER A 59 8.86 -22.85 -14.74
CA SER A 59 8.02 -23.99 -14.35
C SER A 59 6.51 -23.75 -14.49
N ILE A 60 6.06 -22.52 -14.75
CA ILE A 60 4.63 -22.17 -14.91
C ILE A 60 3.99 -22.75 -16.18
N GLY A 61 4.79 -23.08 -17.19
CA GLY A 61 4.33 -23.66 -18.44
C GLY A 61 5.03 -23.10 -19.67
N GLY A 62 4.56 -23.53 -20.85
CA GLY A 62 5.04 -23.08 -22.15
C GLY A 62 4.23 -21.92 -22.72
N TRP A 63 4.65 -21.43 -23.89
CA TRP A 63 3.90 -20.44 -24.67
C TRP A 63 2.52 -20.98 -25.04
N SER A 64 1.49 -20.52 -24.32
CA SER A 64 0.13 -21.04 -24.45
C SER A 64 -0.89 -20.04 -23.94
N TYR A 65 -2.13 -20.16 -24.44
CA TYR A 65 -3.26 -19.32 -24.04
C TYR A 65 -3.48 -19.25 -22.51
N PRO A 66 -3.51 -20.37 -21.76
CA PRO A 66 -3.80 -20.31 -20.33
C PRO A 66 -2.74 -19.53 -19.55
N VAL A 67 -1.47 -19.75 -19.87
CA VAL A 67 -0.35 -19.07 -19.21
C VAL A 67 -0.33 -17.59 -19.61
N GLY A 68 -0.48 -17.28 -20.90
CA GLY A 68 -0.53 -15.91 -21.38
C GLY A 68 -1.67 -15.09 -20.76
N LEU A 69 -2.85 -15.71 -20.59
CA LEU A 69 -4.01 -15.06 -19.98
C LEU A 69 -3.79 -14.77 -18.51
N TYR A 70 -3.26 -15.74 -17.79
CA TYR A 70 -2.90 -15.54 -16.39
C TYR A 70 -1.88 -14.40 -16.22
N LEU A 71 -0.80 -14.41 -17.01
CA LEU A 71 0.28 -13.42 -16.91
C LEU A 71 -0.18 -12.02 -17.32
N TYR A 72 -1.15 -11.90 -18.24
CA TYR A 72 -1.77 -10.61 -18.52
C TYR A 72 -2.57 -10.09 -17.31
N GLY A 73 -3.25 -10.97 -16.57
CA GLY A 73 -3.87 -10.60 -15.30
C GLY A 73 -2.83 -10.14 -14.25
N GLN A 74 -1.68 -10.79 -14.19
CA GLN A 74 -0.56 -10.37 -13.33
C GLN A 74 0.00 -9.00 -13.75
N TYR A 75 0.08 -8.71 -15.05
CA TYR A 75 0.46 -7.38 -15.55
C TYR A 75 -0.52 -6.30 -15.07
N LEU A 76 -1.84 -6.56 -15.11
CA LEU A 76 -2.83 -5.61 -14.59
C LEU A 76 -2.71 -5.43 -13.06
N ALA A 77 -2.29 -6.45 -12.32
CA ALA A 77 -1.98 -6.30 -10.90
C ALA A 77 -0.72 -5.43 -10.69
N TYR A 78 0.31 -5.58 -11.53
CA TYR A 78 1.47 -4.69 -11.54
C TYR A 78 1.06 -3.23 -11.82
N GLU A 79 0.27 -2.96 -12.85
CA GLU A 79 -0.15 -1.59 -13.19
C GLU A 79 -0.87 -0.88 -12.03
N ARG A 80 -1.61 -1.64 -11.20
CA ARG A 80 -2.32 -1.08 -10.04
C ARG A 80 -1.45 -0.93 -8.80
N THR A 81 -0.51 -1.84 -8.57
CA THR A 81 0.26 -1.93 -7.31
C THR A 81 1.68 -1.38 -7.43
N HIS A 82 2.21 -1.32 -8.65
CA HIS A 82 3.59 -1.03 -9.00
C HIS A 82 4.63 -1.93 -8.32
N ASP A 83 4.24 -3.13 -7.88
CA ASP A 83 5.20 -4.12 -7.40
C ASP A 83 5.99 -4.71 -8.58
N THR A 84 7.24 -4.29 -8.71
CA THR A 84 8.10 -4.62 -9.85
C THR A 84 8.36 -6.12 -9.97
N ARG A 85 8.23 -6.91 -8.89
CA ARG A 85 8.40 -8.38 -8.94
C ARG A 85 7.42 -9.02 -9.92
N TYR A 86 6.21 -8.48 -10.04
CA TYR A 86 5.18 -9.00 -10.93
C TYR A 86 5.58 -8.81 -12.40
N LEU A 87 6.11 -7.63 -12.75
CA LEU A 87 6.60 -7.35 -14.09
C LEU A 87 7.86 -8.16 -14.41
N THR A 88 8.82 -8.24 -13.47
CA THR A 88 10.03 -9.05 -13.64
C THR A 88 9.69 -10.50 -13.96
N TYR A 89 8.76 -11.11 -13.24
CA TYR A 89 8.33 -12.48 -13.51
C TYR A 89 7.78 -12.67 -14.93
N ILE A 90 6.99 -11.71 -15.44
CA ILE A 90 6.45 -11.75 -16.80
C ILE A 90 7.58 -11.61 -17.82
N LYS A 91 8.50 -10.68 -17.60
CA LYS A 91 9.66 -10.48 -18.48
C LYS A 91 10.53 -11.75 -18.53
N ASP A 92 10.84 -12.33 -17.38
CA ASP A 92 11.63 -13.56 -17.29
C ASP A 92 10.92 -14.74 -17.99
N TYR A 93 9.58 -14.76 -17.98
CA TYR A 93 8.81 -15.74 -18.75
C TYR A 93 8.93 -15.50 -20.26
N VAL A 94 8.78 -14.26 -20.72
CA VAL A 94 8.85 -13.87 -22.15
C VAL A 94 10.25 -14.13 -22.71
N ASP A 95 11.30 -13.79 -21.95
CA ASP A 95 12.71 -13.96 -22.34
C ASP A 95 13.09 -15.43 -22.59
N ARG A 96 12.29 -16.40 -22.11
CA ARG A 96 12.47 -17.83 -22.45
C ARG A 96 12.15 -18.14 -23.91
N PHE A 97 11.29 -17.34 -24.54
CA PHE A 97 10.74 -17.62 -25.86
C PHE A 97 11.16 -16.58 -26.91
N VAL A 98 11.26 -15.31 -26.52
CA VAL A 98 11.58 -14.19 -27.41
C VAL A 98 13.05 -13.81 -27.25
N LYS A 99 13.82 -14.01 -28.31
CA LYS A 99 15.23 -13.63 -28.34
C LYS A 99 15.39 -12.12 -28.52
N SER A 100 16.62 -11.63 -28.36
CA SER A 100 16.97 -10.21 -28.52
C SER A 100 16.66 -9.64 -29.92
N ASP A 101 16.59 -10.49 -30.95
CA ASP A 101 16.21 -10.12 -32.32
C ASP A 101 14.69 -10.20 -32.57
N GLY A 102 13.90 -10.47 -31.52
CA GLY A 102 12.45 -10.67 -31.60
C GLY A 102 12.04 -12.05 -32.13
N SER A 103 12.98 -12.93 -32.48
CA SER A 103 12.67 -14.26 -33.00
C SER A 103 12.17 -15.21 -31.90
N ILE A 104 11.16 -16.00 -32.24
CA ILE A 104 10.68 -17.11 -31.40
C ILE A 104 11.05 -18.43 -32.06
N GLY A 105 11.65 -19.34 -31.29
CA GLY A 105 12.21 -20.60 -31.80
C GLY A 105 11.19 -21.73 -32.05
N GLN A 106 9.89 -21.46 -32.01
CA GLN A 106 8.84 -22.46 -32.17
C GLN A 106 7.87 -22.08 -33.30
N SER A 107 7.29 -23.08 -33.93
CA SER A 107 6.22 -22.88 -34.93
C SER A 107 4.88 -22.69 -34.25
N PHE A 108 4.03 -21.82 -34.82
CA PHE A 108 2.66 -21.59 -34.38
C PHE A 108 1.67 -22.16 -35.40
N ASN A 109 0.82 -23.08 -34.97
CA ASN A 109 -0.22 -23.69 -35.79
C ASN A 109 -1.62 -23.59 -35.16
N SER A 110 -1.76 -22.81 -34.08
CA SER A 110 -3.01 -22.61 -33.33
C SER A 110 -3.17 -21.14 -32.96
N LEU A 111 -4.40 -20.63 -33.10
CA LEU A 111 -4.78 -19.27 -32.71
C LEU A 111 -4.59 -19.03 -31.20
N ASP A 112 -4.65 -20.07 -30.37
CA ASP A 112 -4.41 -19.98 -28.93
C ASP A 112 -3.02 -19.43 -28.60
N SER A 113 -2.05 -19.66 -29.49
CA SER A 113 -0.69 -19.13 -29.32
C SER A 113 -0.62 -17.61 -29.43
N MET A 114 -1.61 -16.96 -30.07
CA MET A 114 -1.60 -15.51 -30.24
C MET A 114 -1.84 -14.78 -28.93
N GLN A 115 -2.54 -15.40 -27.97
CA GLN A 115 -2.91 -14.72 -26.74
C GLN A 115 -1.68 -14.32 -25.91
N ALA A 116 -0.68 -15.21 -25.80
CA ALA A 116 0.55 -14.92 -25.06
C ALA A 116 1.37 -13.77 -25.69
N GLY A 117 1.11 -13.42 -26.96
CA GLY A 117 1.70 -12.25 -27.62
C GLY A 117 1.30 -10.91 -26.99
N ARG A 118 0.26 -10.86 -26.14
CA ARG A 118 -0.12 -9.64 -25.39
C ARG A 118 0.86 -9.24 -24.28
N LEU A 119 1.86 -10.08 -24.01
CA LEU A 119 2.88 -9.84 -23.00
C LEU A 119 4.13 -9.14 -23.55
N LEU A 120 4.14 -8.86 -24.86
CA LEU A 120 5.19 -8.13 -25.57
C LEU A 120 4.86 -6.64 -25.63
#